data_AF-A0A3Q7EBB6-F1
#
_entry.id   AF-A0A3Q7EBB6-F1
#
_cell.length_a   1.000
_cell.length_b   1.000
_cell.length_c   1.000
_cell.angle_alpha   90.00
_cell.angle_beta   90.00
_cell.angle_gamma   90.00
#
_symmetry.space_group_name_H-M   'P 1'
#
loop_
_entity.id
_entity.type
_entity.pdbx_description
1 polymer ?
#
loop_
_entity_poly.entity_id
_entity_poly.type
_entity_poly.pdbx_seq_one_letter_code
_entity_poly.pdbx_strand_id
1 'polypeptide(L)'
;MSSNLMDYFRHNFSNSRRSNKVDFNYSSKYVLNSYLSKCTKKITVVVSPSAKPITSAMYPCYLISSSFAENITEVFPTISLNFAGDASMNLTPTDYLDDMGFVDGAAKWCIRFIKSGLSLTILGDVALKDRIIVYDLARQRIGWANYNCSLPVNVSITSGTYDVTQASTIYHMLEIILFFLYLFWTND
;
A
#
# COMPACT_ATOMS: atom_id res chain seq x y z
N MET A 1 -4.24 -16.18 -24.22
CA MET A 1 -3.71 -16.84 -23.01
C MET A 1 -4.26 -16.11 -21.79
N SER A 2 -5.44 -16.50 -21.29
CA SER A 2 -6.00 -15.97 -20.04
C SER A 2 -5.53 -16.86 -18.89
N SER A 3 -4.33 -16.60 -18.37
CA SER A 3 -3.90 -17.20 -17.11
C SER A 3 -4.68 -16.51 -15.99
N ASN A 4 -5.58 -17.26 -15.34
CA ASN A 4 -6.37 -16.78 -14.22
C ASN A 4 -5.45 -16.17 -13.15
N LEU A 5 -5.77 -14.94 -12.75
CA LEU A 5 -5.11 -14.22 -11.66
C LEU A 5 -5.01 -15.08 -10.37
N MET A 6 -5.95 -16.02 -10.19
CA MET A 6 -5.97 -16.98 -9.09
C MET A 6 -4.91 -18.09 -9.18
N ASP A 7 -4.47 -18.51 -10.38
CA ASP A 7 -3.41 -19.51 -10.53
C ASP A 7 -2.03 -18.94 -10.15
N TYR A 8 -1.85 -17.61 -10.25
CA TYR A 8 -0.62 -16.92 -9.84
C TYR A 8 -0.40 -16.93 -8.32
N PHE A 9 -1.46 -16.95 -7.51
CA PHE A 9 -1.39 -16.87 -6.05
C PHE A 9 -1.29 -18.22 -5.32
N ARG A 10 -1.01 -19.31 -6.05
CA ARG A 10 -1.08 -20.68 -5.51
C ARG A 10 0.04 -21.01 -4.52
N HIS A 11 1.19 -20.33 -4.54
CA HIS A 11 2.30 -20.63 -3.62
C HIS A 11 2.78 -19.40 -2.84
N ASN A 12 2.55 -19.44 -1.52
CA ASN A 12 3.51 -19.10 -0.45
C ASN A 12 2.85 -18.49 0.80
N PHE A 13 3.68 -18.51 1.86
CA PHE A 13 3.64 -17.83 3.16
C PHE A 13 3.19 -18.63 4.39
N SER A 14 4.09 -18.61 5.37
CA SER A 14 3.97 -19.12 6.74
C SER A 14 4.39 -18.02 7.74
N ASN A 15 3.88 -18.17 8.97
CA ASN A 15 3.78 -17.20 10.06
C ASN A 15 5.05 -16.42 10.46
N SER A 16 4.91 -15.08 10.59
CA SER A 16 5.89 -14.21 11.27
C SER A 16 5.27 -13.52 12.49
N ARG A 17 5.94 -13.63 13.65
CA ARG A 17 5.52 -13.12 14.97
C ARG A 17 5.83 -11.63 15.21
N ARG A 18 5.71 -10.78 14.19
CA ARG A 18 5.78 -9.32 14.34
C ARG A 18 4.61 -8.69 13.58
N SER A 19 3.80 -7.88 14.27
CA SER A 19 2.63 -7.24 13.66
C SER A 19 3.08 -6.25 12.59
N ASN A 20 2.98 -6.64 11.32
CA ASN A 20 2.99 -5.75 10.17
C ASN A 20 1.52 -5.58 9.76
N LYS A 21 1.04 -4.34 9.60
CA LYS A 21 -0.34 -4.08 9.20
C LYS A 21 -0.35 -3.45 7.81
N VAL A 22 -1.18 -3.98 6.92
CA VAL A 22 -1.49 -3.33 5.64
C VAL A 22 -2.79 -2.56 5.84
N ASP A 23 -2.78 -1.26 5.53
CA ASP A 23 -3.92 -0.37 5.78
C ASP A 23 -4.14 0.53 4.56
N PHE A 24 -5.31 0.42 3.92
CA PHE A 24 -5.68 1.19 2.72
C PHE A 24 -6.26 2.57 3.04
N ASN A 25 -6.64 2.83 4.30
CA ASN A 25 -7.38 4.05 4.66
C ASN A 25 -6.48 5.23 5.07
N TYR A 26 -5.15 5.07 5.06
CA TYR A 26 -4.24 6.18 5.30
C TYR A 26 -3.91 6.89 3.98
N SER A 27 -4.56 8.03 3.73
CA SER A 27 -4.33 8.89 2.55
C SER A 27 -2.95 9.55 2.50
N SER A 28 -2.05 9.22 3.42
CA SER A 28 -0.76 9.85 3.51
C SER A 28 0.23 8.94 4.23
N LYS A 29 1.07 8.31 3.41
CA LYS A 29 2.47 8.00 3.72
C LYS A 29 2.72 6.81 4.65
N TYR A 30 3.92 6.28 4.49
CA TYR A 30 4.38 5.07 5.16
C TYR A 30 4.72 5.36 6.58
N VAL A 31 4.50 4.38 7.44
CA VAL A 31 4.84 4.48 8.84
C VAL A 31 5.76 3.31 9.11
N LEU A 32 7.06 3.48 8.85
CA LEU A 32 8.07 2.45 9.09
C LEU A 32 8.80 2.79 10.40
N ASN A 33 8.97 1.80 11.28
CA ASN A 33 9.77 1.87 12.52
C ASN A 33 11.24 2.27 12.19
N SER A 34 12.09 2.40 13.20
CA SER A 34 13.55 2.62 13.24
C SER A 34 14.40 2.23 12.02
N TYR A 35 13.99 1.26 11.21
CA TYR A 35 14.59 0.89 9.91
C TYR A 35 14.54 2.00 8.85
N LEU A 36 13.58 2.93 8.89
CA LEU A 36 13.46 3.98 7.89
C LEU A 36 14.69 4.89 7.85
N SER A 37 15.19 5.27 9.03
CA SER A 37 16.41 6.07 9.15
C SER A 37 17.62 5.40 8.48
N LYS A 38 17.67 4.06 8.48
CA LYS A 38 18.73 3.29 7.80
C LYS A 38 18.51 3.23 6.29
N CYS A 39 17.27 3.04 5.85
CA CYS A 39 16.90 3.05 4.43
C CYS A 39 17.22 4.41 3.78
N THR A 40 16.73 5.51 4.35
CA THR A 40 17.01 6.87 3.87
C THR A 40 18.51 7.17 3.85
N LYS A 41 19.26 6.80 4.91
CA LYS A 41 20.73 6.97 4.92
C LYS A 41 21.40 6.23 3.76
N LYS A 42 21.00 4.98 3.49
CA LYS A 42 21.53 4.20 2.37
C LYS A 42 21.20 4.85 1.03
N ILE A 43 19.97 5.31 0.84
CA ILE A 43 19.56 6.03 -0.38
C ILE A 43 20.45 7.27 -0.55
N THR A 44 20.58 8.10 0.48
CA THR A 44 21.44 9.31 0.43
C THR A 44 22.88 9.00 0.01
N VAL A 45 23.46 7.91 0.50
CA VAL A 45 24.81 7.49 0.10
C VAL A 45 24.84 7.11 -1.39
N VAL A 46 23.89 6.28 -1.83
CA VAL A 46 23.81 5.82 -3.22
C VAL A 46 23.62 6.97 -4.20
N VAL A 47 22.77 7.94 -3.87
CA VAL A 47 22.42 9.04 -4.80
C VAL A 47 23.38 10.22 -4.74
N SER A 48 24.32 10.25 -3.79
CA SER A 48 25.23 11.38 -3.57
C SER A 48 26.04 11.86 -4.80
N PRO A 49 26.40 11.01 -5.80
CA PRO A 49 27.08 11.48 -7.01
C PRO A 49 26.19 12.33 -7.93
N SER A 50 24.88 12.11 -7.89
CA SER A 50 23.92 12.66 -8.87
C SER A 50 22.84 13.53 -8.23
N ALA A 51 22.76 13.54 -6.89
CA ALA A 51 21.71 14.21 -6.15
C ALA A 51 22.25 14.89 -4.89
N LYS A 52 21.83 16.15 -4.66
CA LYS A 52 22.17 16.92 -3.47
C LYS A 52 21.05 16.81 -2.43
N PRO A 53 21.30 16.27 -1.23
CA PRO A 53 20.29 16.25 -0.18
C PRO A 53 19.97 17.67 0.30
N ILE A 54 18.70 17.94 0.60
CA ILE A 54 18.24 19.21 1.17
C ILE A 54 17.44 18.96 2.46
N THR A 55 17.55 19.89 3.40
CA THR A 55 16.77 19.88 4.63
C THR A 55 15.33 20.28 4.37
N SER A 56 14.41 19.34 4.51
CA SER A 56 12.97 19.58 4.60
C SER A 56 12.48 19.05 5.95
N ALA A 57 11.67 19.84 6.64
CA ALA A 57 11.23 19.57 8.02
C ALA A 57 10.42 18.27 8.16
N MET A 58 9.87 17.76 7.05
CA MET A 58 8.87 16.70 7.07
C MET A 58 9.31 15.43 6.31
N TYR A 59 10.14 15.55 5.28
CA TYR A 59 10.59 14.44 4.42
C TYR A 59 12.03 14.63 3.94
N PRO A 60 12.86 13.56 3.84
CA PRO A 60 14.14 13.62 3.14
C PRO A 60 13.91 13.96 1.67
N CYS A 61 14.61 14.97 1.17
CA CYS A 61 14.47 15.45 -0.20
C CYS A 61 15.84 15.63 -0.86
N TYR A 62 15.85 15.57 -2.18
CA TYR A 62 17.05 15.62 -3.01
C TYR A 62 16.80 16.53 -4.22
N LEU A 63 17.80 17.33 -4.56
CA LEU A 63 17.86 18.09 -5.80
C LEU A 63 18.70 17.30 -6.81
N ILE A 64 18.14 17.08 -8.00
CA ILE A 64 18.84 16.47 -9.13
C ILE A 64 18.88 17.44 -10.30
N SER A 65 19.87 17.30 -11.18
CA SER A 65 19.91 18.08 -12.42
C SER A 65 18.62 17.89 -13.21
N SER A 66 18.12 18.95 -13.84
CA SER A 66 16.93 18.91 -14.70
C SER A 66 17.06 17.89 -15.84
N SER A 67 18.29 17.58 -16.27
CA SER A 67 18.58 16.51 -17.25
C SER A 67 18.13 15.11 -16.80
N PHE A 68 18.01 14.88 -15.49
CA PHE A 68 17.55 13.60 -14.92
C PHE A 68 16.09 13.64 -14.45
N ALA A 69 15.40 14.77 -14.60
CA ALA A 69 14.03 14.93 -14.10
C ALA A 69 13.06 13.92 -14.75
N GLU A 70 13.27 13.59 -16.03
CA GLU A 70 12.44 12.64 -16.78
C GLU A 70 12.89 11.18 -16.61
N ASN A 71 14.10 10.93 -16.08
CA ASN A 71 14.62 9.58 -15.84
C ASN A 71 15.19 9.42 -14.43
N ILE A 72 14.30 9.51 -13.45
CA ILE A 72 14.66 9.34 -12.04
C ILE A 72 15.19 7.94 -11.71
N THR A 73 14.97 6.95 -12.58
CA THR A 73 15.41 5.57 -12.37
C THR A 73 16.93 5.38 -12.53
N GLU A 74 17.61 6.31 -13.20
CA GLU A 74 19.07 6.34 -13.28
C GLU A 74 19.72 6.90 -12.01
N VAL A 75 18.97 7.71 -11.25
CA VAL A 75 19.50 8.38 -10.05
C VAL A 75 19.14 7.61 -8.79
N PHE A 76 17.90 7.13 -8.69
CA PHE A 76 17.37 6.54 -7.48
C PHE A 76 17.25 5.01 -7.58
N PRO A 77 17.61 4.26 -6.53
CA PRO A 77 17.59 2.81 -6.57
C PRO A 77 16.18 2.23 -6.48
N THR A 78 16.00 0.99 -6.96
CA THR A 78 14.87 0.15 -6.56
C THR A 78 15.03 -0.29 -5.10
N ILE A 79 13.95 -0.26 -4.32
CA ILE A 79 13.93 -0.72 -2.93
C ILE A 79 13.19 -2.06 -2.86
N SER A 80 13.84 -3.07 -2.28
CA SER A 80 13.25 -4.41 -2.09
C SER A 80 12.68 -4.53 -0.68
N LEU A 81 11.36 -4.69 -0.55
CA LEU A 81 10.70 -5.07 0.70
C LEU A 81 10.59 -6.59 0.76
N ASN A 82 11.37 -7.21 1.65
CA ASN A 82 11.42 -8.67 1.76
C ASN A 82 10.47 -9.16 2.86
N PHE A 83 9.67 -10.15 2.52
CA PHE A 83 8.69 -10.80 3.40
C PHE A 83 9.10 -12.25 3.67
N ALA A 84 8.37 -12.93 4.57
CA ALA A 84 8.62 -14.35 4.86
C ALA A 84 8.49 -15.22 3.60
N GLY A 85 9.04 -16.44 3.58
CA GLY A 85 8.90 -17.31 2.40
C GLY A 85 9.53 -16.74 1.12
N ASP A 86 10.61 -15.97 1.27
CA ASP A 86 11.46 -15.43 0.19
C ASP A 86 10.76 -14.52 -0.83
N ALA A 87 9.57 -14.05 -0.51
CA ALA A 87 8.88 -13.12 -1.37
C ALA A 87 9.42 -11.70 -1.22
N SER A 88 9.51 -11.00 -2.33
CA SER A 88 9.93 -9.60 -2.37
C SER A 88 8.93 -8.73 -3.12
N MET A 89 8.73 -7.52 -2.60
CA MET A 89 8.03 -6.44 -3.27
C MET A 89 9.05 -5.36 -3.64
N ASN A 90 9.27 -5.16 -4.94
CA ASN A 90 10.18 -4.14 -5.45
C ASN A 90 9.44 -2.81 -5.65
N LEU A 91 9.88 -1.76 -4.95
CA LEU A 91 9.43 -0.39 -5.13
C LEU A 91 10.38 0.35 -6.05
N THR A 92 9.85 0.87 -7.15
CA THR A 92 10.54 1.76 -8.09
C THR A 92 10.60 3.19 -7.54
N PRO A 93 11.51 4.05 -8.03
CA PRO A 93 11.56 5.45 -7.63
C PRO A 93 10.22 6.19 -7.74
N THR A 94 9.43 5.90 -8.77
CA THR A 94 8.08 6.47 -8.95
C THR A 94 7.06 5.99 -7.93
N ASP A 95 7.34 4.88 -7.25
CA ASP A 95 6.52 4.41 -6.16
C ASP A 95 6.80 5.28 -4.92
N TYR A 96 8.07 5.46 -4.52
CA TYR A 96 8.42 6.02 -3.20
C TYR A 96 8.86 7.49 -3.18
N LEU A 97 8.95 8.15 -4.34
CA LEU A 97 9.28 9.57 -4.44
C LEU A 97 8.07 10.39 -4.89
N ASP A 98 7.98 11.59 -4.33
CA ASP A 98 7.12 12.66 -4.82
C ASP A 98 7.95 13.66 -5.61
N ASP A 99 7.47 14.00 -6.80
CA ASP A 99 7.90 15.20 -7.53
C ASP A 99 7.34 16.43 -6.81
N MET A 100 8.24 17.30 -6.36
CA MET A 100 7.91 18.54 -5.66
C MET A 100 8.22 19.78 -6.51
N GLY A 101 8.38 19.60 -7.82
CA GLY A 101 8.70 20.64 -8.78
C GLY A 101 10.19 21.00 -8.78
N PHE A 102 10.49 22.27 -9.08
CA PHE A 102 11.86 22.73 -9.25
C PHE A 102 12.26 23.75 -8.18
N VAL A 103 13.52 23.70 -7.75
CA VAL A 103 14.16 24.71 -6.88
C VAL A 103 15.45 25.12 -7.56
N ASP A 104 15.59 26.42 -7.86
CA ASP A 104 16.76 27.00 -8.55
C ASP A 104 17.15 26.24 -9.83
N GLY A 105 16.15 25.79 -10.60
CA GLY A 105 16.35 25.05 -11.85
C GLY A 105 16.69 23.56 -11.70
N ALA A 106 16.80 23.05 -10.46
CA ALA A 106 16.98 21.63 -10.17
C ALA A 106 15.65 20.97 -9.79
N ALA A 107 15.42 19.73 -10.25
CA ALA A 107 14.22 18.98 -9.90
C ALA A 107 14.31 18.47 -8.46
N LYS A 108 13.23 18.64 -7.69
CA LYS A 108 13.15 18.29 -6.27
C LYS A 108 12.31 17.04 -6.08
N TRP A 109 12.93 15.98 -5.57
CA TRP A 109 12.28 14.72 -5.27
C TRP A 109 12.34 14.41 -3.78
N CYS A 110 11.22 14.03 -3.19
CA CYS A 110 11.12 13.76 -1.75
C CYS A 110 10.64 12.34 -1.48
N ILE A 111 11.27 11.68 -0.49
CA ILE A 111 10.89 10.33 -0.06
C ILE A 111 9.55 10.38 0.68
N ARG A 112 8.58 9.56 0.24
CA ARG A 112 7.21 9.44 0.80
C ARG A 112 7.12 8.67 2.13
N PHE A 113 8.26 8.29 2.70
CA PHE A 113 8.29 7.53 3.94
C PHE A 113 8.21 8.44 5.18
N ILE A 114 7.26 8.19 6.09
CA ILE A 114 7.24 8.78 7.44
C ILE A 114 7.81 7.80 8.46
N LYS A 115 8.53 8.35 9.43
CA LYS A 115 8.92 7.64 10.64
C LYS A 115 7.71 7.43 11.55
N SER A 116 7.40 6.17 11.88
CA SER A 116 6.44 5.88 12.95
C SER A 116 6.98 6.25 14.32
N GLY A 117 6.14 6.87 15.17
CA GLY A 117 6.38 6.92 16.62
C GLY A 117 6.10 5.58 17.31
N LEU A 118 5.44 4.64 16.62
CA LEU A 118 5.09 3.31 17.11
C LEU A 118 6.07 2.27 16.57
N SER A 119 6.21 1.14 17.26
CA SER A 119 7.01 -0.02 16.82
C SER A 119 6.34 -0.85 15.71
N LEU A 120 5.46 -0.22 14.91
CA LEU A 120 4.69 -0.81 13.82
C LEU A 120 5.23 -0.37 12.45
N THR A 121 5.14 -1.27 11.47
CA THR A 121 5.31 -0.97 10.06
C THR A 121 3.95 -0.97 9.37
N ILE A 122 3.58 0.15 8.75
CA ILE A 122 2.38 0.29 7.90
C ILE A 122 2.83 0.45 6.45
N LEU A 123 2.34 -0.45 5.62
CA LEU A 123 2.47 -0.37 4.16
C LEU A 123 1.22 0.31 3.61
N GLY A 124 1.38 1.57 3.23
CA GLY A 124 0.33 2.40 2.66
C GLY A 124 0.43 2.51 1.14
N ASP A 125 -0.16 3.57 0.62
CA ASP A 125 -0.26 3.93 -0.80
C ASP A 125 0.90 3.50 -1.73
N VAL A 126 2.16 3.80 -1.45
CA VAL A 126 3.31 3.46 -2.33
C VAL A 126 3.46 1.93 -2.57
N ALA A 127 2.89 1.07 -1.71
CA ALA A 127 3.09 -0.39 -1.71
C ALA A 127 1.84 -1.07 -2.25
N LEU A 128 0.80 -0.27 -2.44
CA LEU A 128 -0.52 -0.64 -2.92
C LEU A 128 -0.74 -0.09 -4.33
N LYS A 129 -0.06 1.01 -4.69
CA LYS A 129 -0.10 1.60 -6.02
C LYS A 129 0.29 0.57 -7.07
N ASP A 130 -0.52 0.50 -8.12
CA ASP A 130 -0.37 -0.39 -9.26
C ASP A 130 -0.15 -1.86 -8.87
N ARG A 131 -0.87 -2.30 -7.82
CA ARG A 131 -0.85 -3.68 -7.34
C ARG A 131 -2.24 -4.16 -6.95
N ILE A 132 -2.54 -5.40 -7.33
CA ILE A 132 -3.67 -6.13 -6.78
C ILE A 132 -3.20 -6.80 -5.50
N ILE A 133 -3.89 -6.53 -4.39
CA ILE A 133 -3.65 -7.14 -3.09
C ILE A 133 -4.76 -8.15 -2.78
N VAL A 134 -4.38 -9.35 -2.37
CA VAL A 134 -5.31 -10.43 -2.03
C VAL A 134 -5.17 -10.80 -0.57
N TYR A 135 -6.29 -10.78 0.16
CA TYR A 135 -6.41 -11.27 1.52
C TYR A 135 -7.04 -12.66 1.50
N ASP A 136 -6.24 -13.71 1.63
CA ASP A 136 -6.73 -15.07 1.81
C ASP A 136 -6.94 -15.29 3.31
N LEU A 137 -8.13 -14.90 3.79
CA LEU A 137 -8.50 -14.99 5.21
C LEU A 137 -8.53 -16.43 5.71
N ALA A 138 -8.96 -17.37 4.87
CA ALA A 138 -9.03 -18.79 5.20
C ALA A 138 -7.64 -19.37 5.50
N ARG A 139 -6.62 -18.94 4.77
CA ARG A 139 -5.22 -19.35 4.97
C ARG A 139 -4.38 -18.33 5.72
N GLN A 140 -4.99 -17.26 6.25
CA GLN A 140 -4.33 -16.17 6.98
C GLN A 140 -3.08 -15.61 6.28
N ARG A 141 -3.17 -15.41 4.96
CA ARG A 141 -2.04 -14.91 4.16
C ARG A 141 -2.44 -13.74 3.29
N ILE A 142 -1.44 -12.96 2.92
CA ILE A 142 -1.56 -11.84 2.00
C ILE A 142 -0.72 -12.14 0.75
N GLY A 143 -1.27 -11.81 -0.42
CA GLY A 143 -0.58 -11.88 -1.70
C GLY A 143 -0.67 -10.55 -2.45
N TRP A 144 0.26 -10.31 -3.36
CA TRP A 144 0.23 -9.15 -4.24
C TRP A 144 0.73 -9.50 -5.64
N ALA A 145 0.23 -8.80 -6.65
CA ALA A 145 0.73 -8.85 -8.01
C ALA A 145 0.75 -7.44 -8.61
N ASN A 146 1.74 -7.13 -9.45
CA ASN A 146 1.78 -5.87 -10.17
C ASN A 146 0.61 -5.82 -11.17
N TYR A 147 -0.07 -4.68 -11.21
CA TYR A 147 -1.21 -4.46 -12.07
C TYR A 147 -1.34 -2.97 -12.40
N ASN A 148 -1.45 -2.62 -13.68
CA ASN A 148 -1.71 -1.23 -14.05
C ASN A 148 -3.16 -0.88 -13.68
N CYS A 149 -3.34 -0.09 -12.63
CA CYS A 149 -4.67 0.26 -12.11
C CYS A 149 -5.49 1.18 -13.04
N SER A 150 -4.91 1.62 -14.17
CA SER A 150 -5.65 2.29 -15.24
C SER A 150 -6.36 1.31 -16.19
N LEU A 151 -6.05 0.01 -16.10
CA LEU A 151 -6.70 -1.04 -16.88
C LEU A 151 -7.90 -1.63 -16.14
N PRO A 152 -8.97 -2.05 -16.85
CA PRO A 152 -10.11 -2.70 -16.24
C PRO A 152 -9.77 -4.08 -15.68
N VAL A 153 -10.17 -4.34 -14.43
CA VAL A 153 -10.02 -5.65 -13.81
C VAL A 153 -11.20 -6.53 -14.21
N ASN A 154 -10.93 -7.57 -15.00
CA ASN A 154 -11.96 -8.57 -15.31
C ASN A 154 -12.04 -9.59 -14.18
N VAL A 155 -13.14 -9.54 -13.41
CA VAL A 155 -13.41 -10.49 -12.34
C VAL A 155 -14.37 -11.55 -12.85
N SER A 156 -13.92 -12.80 -12.91
CA SER A 156 -14.81 -13.95 -13.08
C SER A 156 -15.14 -14.53 -11.71
N ILE A 157 -16.39 -14.44 -11.31
CA ILE A 157 -16.87 -15.11 -10.10
C ILE A 157 -17.15 -16.57 -10.46
N THR A 158 -16.20 -17.45 -10.15
CA THR A 158 -16.52 -18.88 -9.98
C THR A 158 -17.14 -19.02 -8.60
N SER A 159 -18.45 -18.83 -8.50
CA SER A 159 -19.18 -19.00 -7.25
C SER A 159 -19.05 -20.46 -6.78
N GLY A 160 -18.18 -20.71 -5.81
CA GLY A 160 -18.63 -21.54 -4.70
C GLY A 160 -19.65 -20.68 -3.97
N THR A 161 -20.90 -21.14 -3.85
CA THR A 161 -22.00 -20.43 -3.21
C THR A 161 -21.58 -19.80 -1.88
N TYR A 162 -21.25 -18.51 -1.90
CA TYR A 162 -21.31 -17.66 -0.72
C TYR A 162 -22.65 -16.94 -0.80
N ASP A 163 -23.57 -17.38 0.04
CA ASP A 163 -24.85 -16.73 0.26
C ASP A 163 -24.60 -15.29 0.71
N VAL A 164 -24.77 -14.34 -0.20
CA VAL A 164 -24.85 -12.91 0.10
C VAL A 164 -26.24 -12.62 0.68
N THR A 165 -26.59 -13.27 1.78
CA THR A 165 -27.88 -13.07 2.47
C THR A 165 -27.73 -12.50 3.88
N GLN A 166 -26.50 -12.21 4.33
CA GLN A 166 -26.30 -11.56 5.64
C GLN A 166 -26.56 -10.03 5.64
N ALA A 167 -26.87 -9.43 4.49
CA ALA A 167 -27.36 -8.06 4.43
C ALA A 167 -28.89 -7.96 4.49
N SER A 168 -29.65 -9.01 4.14
CA SER A 168 -31.11 -8.97 4.17
C SER A 168 -31.69 -9.19 5.58
N THR A 169 -30.97 -9.91 6.45
CA THR A 169 -31.43 -10.16 7.83
C THR A 169 -31.44 -8.91 8.72
N ILE A 170 -30.66 -7.88 8.39
CA ILE A 170 -30.60 -6.63 9.18
C ILE A 170 -31.82 -5.74 8.91
N TYR A 171 -32.27 -5.66 7.65
CA TYR A 171 -33.44 -4.84 7.29
C TYR A 171 -34.74 -5.39 7.89
N HIS A 172 -34.91 -6.72 7.89
CA HIS A 172 -36.08 -7.35 8.53
C HIS A 172 -36.08 -7.20 10.06
N MET A 173 -34.91 -7.22 10.71
CA MET A 173 -34.81 -6.97 12.16
C MET A 173 -35.21 -5.54 12.53
N LEU A 174 -34.85 -4.55 11.71
CA LEU A 174 -35.22 -3.15 11.95
C LEU A 174 -36.73 -2.91 11.83
N GLU A 175 -37.39 -3.52 10.84
CA GLU A 175 -38.84 -3.41 10.69
C GLU A 175 -39.61 -4.09 11.82
N ILE A 176 -39.12 -5.24 12.31
CA ILE A 176 -39.71 -5.92 13.47
C ILE A 176 -39.57 -5.07 14.74
N ILE A 177 -38.40 -4.45 14.96
CA ILE A 177 -38.17 -3.56 16.11
C ILE A 177 -39.08 -2.33 16.03
N LEU A 178 -39.21 -1.70 14.86
CA LEU A 178 -40.12 -0.56 14.65
C LEU A 178 -41.59 -0.96 14.83
N PHE A 179 -41.99 -2.15 14.39
CA PHE A 179 -43.35 -2.67 14.60
C PHE A 179 -43.67 -2.91 16.08
N PHE A 180 -42.73 -3.48 16.85
CA PHE A 180 -42.91 -3.63 18.30
C PHE A 180 -42.93 -2.27 19.02
N LEU A 181 -42.05 -1.33 18.67
CA LEU A 181 -42.07 0.02 19.24
C LEU A 181 -43.39 0.75 18.93
N TYR A 182 -43.93 0.57 17.73
CA TYR A 182 -45.24 1.10 17.35
C TYR A 182 -46.37 0.48 18.19
N LEU A 183 -46.39 -0.85 18.35
CA LEU A 183 -47.39 -1.54 19.18
C LEU A 183 -47.32 -1.15 20.66
N PHE A 184 -46.13 -0.90 21.21
CA PHE A 184 -45.99 -0.42 22.59
C PHE A 184 -46.43 1.03 22.74
N TRP A 185 -46.26 1.87 21.70
CA TRP A 185 -46.63 3.28 21.75
C TRP A 185 -48.13 3.52 21.50
N THR A 186 -48.83 2.64 20.78
CA THR A 186 -50.26 2.79 20.49
C THR A 186 -51.20 2.15 21.51
N ASN A 187 -50.66 1.47 22.54
CA ASN A 187 -51.45 0.76 23.56
C ASN A 187 -51.37 1.40 24.97
N ASP A 188 -50.82 2.62 25.08
CA ASP A 188 -50.92 3.48 26.27
C ASP A 188 -51.67 4.79 25.95
#